data_AF-A0A1G1H9K7-F1
#
_entry.id   AF-A0A1G1H9K7-F1
#
_cell.length_a   1.000
_cell.length_b   1.000
_cell.length_c   1.000
_cell.angle_alpha   90.00
_cell.angle_beta   90.00
_cell.angle_gamma   90.00
#
_symmetry.space_group_name_H-M   'P 1'
#
loop_
_entity.id
_entity.type
_entity.pdbx_description
1 polymer ?
#
loop_
_entity_poly.entity_id
_entity_poly.type
_entity_poly.pdbx_seq_one_letter_code
_entity_poly.pdbx_strand_id
1 'polypeptide(L)'
;MLRKQIYIAPRQERLLKTRASELRISESELIRDGIDKALKTETTAAHDPKAWDEEKKFITSLMKKRAVKGGRKWTREELYDR
;
A
#
# COMPACT_ATOMS: atom_id res chain seq x y z
N MET A 1 25.75 15.24 -7.84
CA MET A 1 24.38 15.62 -7.40
C MET A 1 23.94 16.86 -8.16
N LEU A 2 22.67 16.95 -8.56
CA LEU A 2 22.10 18.16 -9.17
C LEU A 2 21.38 18.99 -8.08
N ARG A 3 21.58 20.32 -8.07
CA ARG A 3 20.85 21.23 -7.17
C ARG A 3 19.55 21.66 -7.82
N LYS A 4 18.42 21.38 -7.15
CA LYS A 4 17.09 21.88 -7.55
C LYS A 4 16.53 22.77 -6.43
N GLN A 5 15.85 23.85 -6.81
CA GLN A 5 15.05 24.66 -5.89
C GLN A 5 13.57 24.33 -6.11
N ILE A 6 12.83 24.13 -5.02
CA ILE A 6 11.40 23.80 -5.04
C ILE A 6 10.68 24.69 -4.05
N TYR A 7 9.44 25.06 -4.36
CA TYR A 7 8.55 25.74 -3.43
C TYR A 7 7.76 24.71 -2.64
N ILE A 8 7.75 24.85 -1.32
CA ILE A 8 6.97 24.02 -0.41
C ILE A 8 6.17 24.92 0.54
N ALA A 9 5.05 24.41 1.03
CA ALA A 9 4.22 25.14 1.98
C ALA A 9 4.92 25.25 3.36
N PRO A 10 4.67 26.30 4.16
CA PRO A 10 5.25 26.44 5.50
C PRO A 10 4.99 25.25 6.43
N ARG A 11 3.84 24.56 6.25
CA ARG A 11 3.54 23.33 6.99
C ARG A 11 4.49 22.17 6.62
N GLN A 12 4.87 22.06 5.35
CA GLN A 12 5.74 21.00 4.85
C GLN A 12 7.17 21.20 5.34
N GLU A 13 7.65 22.45 5.37
CA GLU A 13 8.94 22.81 5.95
C GLU A 13 9.07 22.36 7.41
N ARG A 14 8.04 22.66 8.24
CA ARG A 14 8.00 22.21 9.64
C ARG A 14 8.08 20.69 9.76
N LEU A 15 7.26 19.98 9.00
CA LEU A 15 7.23 18.52 9.00
C LEU A 15 8.56 17.93 8.52
N LEU A 16 9.18 18.51 7.50
CA LEU A 16 10.46 18.06 6.95
C LEU A 16 11.56 18.16 8.00
N LYS A 17 11.66 19.30 8.69
CA LYS A 17 12.61 19.52 9.79
C LYS A 17 12.43 18.55 10.94
N THR A 18 11.20 18.44 11.44
CA THR A 18 10.88 17.51 12.53
C THR A 18 11.25 16.08 12.15
N ARG A 19 10.85 15.64 10.95
CA ARG A 19 11.06 14.26 10.52
C ARG A 19 12.53 13.94 10.22
N ALA A 20 13.28 14.88 9.64
CA ALA A 20 14.72 14.73 9.43
C ALA A 20 15.46 14.62 10.77
N SER A 21 15.08 15.44 11.76
CA SER A 21 15.64 15.39 13.11
C SER A 21 15.34 14.06 13.81
N GLU A 22 14.09 13.59 13.75
CA GLU A 22 13.70 12.28 14.34
C GLU A 22 14.51 11.12 13.75
N LEU A 23 14.74 11.16 12.43
CA LEU A 23 15.46 10.12 11.69
C LEU A 23 16.99 10.30 11.76
N ARG A 24 17.48 11.40 12.33
CA ARG A 24 18.91 11.78 12.39
C ARG A 24 19.59 11.80 11.02
N ILE A 25 18.87 12.22 9.99
CA ILE A 25 19.39 12.40 8.62
C ILE A 25 19.20 13.85 8.17
N SER A 26 19.84 14.23 7.06
CA SER A 26 19.64 15.57 6.50
C SER A 26 18.27 15.72 5.83
N GLU A 27 17.70 16.93 5.85
CA GLU A 27 16.45 17.23 5.12
C GLU A 27 16.55 16.87 3.63
N SER A 28 17.71 17.12 3.02
CA SER A 28 17.97 16.80 1.62
C SER A 28 17.98 15.29 1.35
N GLU A 29 18.45 14.49 2.31
CA GLU A 29 18.41 13.03 2.23
C GLU A 29 16.99 12.51 2.35
N LEU A 30 16.22 13.03 3.31
CA LEU A 30 14.80 12.71 3.44
C LEU A 30 14.00 13.07 2.17
N ILE A 31 14.31 14.20 1.52
CA ILE A 31 13.70 14.57 0.23
C ILE A 31 14.06 13.56 -0.87
N ARG A 32 15.34 13.17 -0.99
CA ARG A 32 15.78 12.18 -1.99
C ARG A 32 15.10 10.83 -1.78
N ASP A 33 15.08 10.33 -0.55
CA ASP A 33 14.39 9.09 -0.20
C ASP A 33 12.89 9.17 -0.51
N GLY A 34 12.27 10.32 -0.25
CA GLY A 34 10.87 10.57 -0.59
C GLY A 34 10.63 10.52 -2.11
N ILE A 35 11.51 11.12 -2.90
CA ILE A 35 11.47 11.07 -4.37
C ILE A 35 11.65 9.63 -4.85
N ASP A 36 12.64 8.90 -4.34
CA ASP A 36 12.91 7.52 -4.72
C ASP A 36 11.72 6.61 -4.38
N LYS A 37 11.08 6.79 -3.22
CA LYS A 37 9.88 6.03 -2.83
C LYS A 37 8.68 6.37 -3.70
N ALA A 38 8.45 7.65 -4.00
CA ALA A 38 7.36 8.09 -4.85
C ALA A 38 7.50 7.53 -6.28
N LEU A 39 8.72 7.52 -6.81
CA LEU A 39 9.00 6.98 -8.15
C LEU A 39 9.04 5.45 -8.18
N LYS A 40 9.41 4.78 -7.07
CA LYS A 40 9.33 3.30 -6.95
C LYS A 40 7.90 2.79 -6.88
N THR A 41 6.93 3.62 -6.47
CA THR A 41 5.53 3.20 -6.30
C THR A 41 4.84 2.92 -7.65
N GLU A 42 5.40 3.35 -8.79
CA GLU A 42 4.90 2.95 -10.11
C GLU A 42 5.21 1.46 -10.46
N THR A 43 5.95 0.73 -9.62
CA THR A 43 6.25 -0.71 -9.84
C THR A 43 5.53 -1.66 -8.88
N THR A 44 4.85 -1.15 -7.84
CA THR A 44 4.06 -1.99 -6.93
C THR A 44 2.62 -2.14 -7.42
N ALA A 45 2.38 -3.30 -8.03
CA ALA A 45 1.18 -3.75 -8.74
C ALA A 45 1.08 -3.19 -10.18
N ALA A 46 1.91 -3.73 -11.08
CA ALA A 46 1.39 -4.02 -12.41
C ALA A 46 0.13 -4.88 -12.19
N HIS A 47 -1.04 -4.24 -12.24
CA HIS A 47 -2.33 -4.90 -12.19
C HIS A 47 -2.38 -5.79 -13.42
N ASP A 48 -1.99 -7.07 -13.31
CA ASP A 48 -2.09 -8.00 -14.42
C ASP A 48 -3.59 -8.15 -14.74
N PRO A 49 -4.07 -7.60 -15.87
CA PRO A 49 -5.49 -7.64 -16.19
C PRO A 49 -5.95 -9.09 -16.39
N LYS A 50 -5.03 -9.99 -16.78
CA LYS A 50 -5.33 -11.41 -16.96
C LYS A 50 -5.54 -12.11 -15.62
N ALA A 51 -4.67 -11.86 -14.64
CA ALA A 51 -4.83 -12.41 -13.30
C ALA A 51 -6.19 -11.99 -12.68
N TRP A 52 -6.61 -10.74 -12.93
CA TRP A 52 -7.91 -10.26 -12.45
C TRP A 52 -9.11 -10.89 -13.17
N ASP A 53 -9.00 -11.12 -14.48
CA ASP A 53 -10.05 -11.80 -15.22
C ASP A 53 -10.14 -13.30 -14.90
N GLU A 54 -9.01 -13.94 -14.57
CA GLU A 54 -8.97 -15.31 -14.04
C GLU A 54 -9.67 -15.41 -12.69
N GLU A 55 -9.39 -14.47 -11.77
CA GLU A 55 -10.05 -14.40 -10.46
C GLU A 55 -11.56 -14.18 -10.58
N LYS A 56 -12.01 -13.28 -11.48
CA LYS A 56 -13.45 -13.09 -11.74
C LYS A 56 -14.13 -14.35 -12.24
N LYS A 57 -13.48 -15.11 -13.14
CA LYS A 57 -14.01 -16.39 -13.63
C LYS A 57 -14.10 -17.41 -12.49
N PHE A 58 -13.10 -17.44 -11.62
CA PHE A 58 -13.09 -18.29 -10.44
C PHE A 58 -14.24 -17.96 -9.49
N ILE A 59 -14.41 -16.69 -9.09
CA ILE A 59 -15.52 -16.24 -8.24
C ILE A 59 -16.88 -16.53 -8.88
N THR A 60 -17.04 -16.27 -10.18
CA THR A 60 -18.28 -16.57 -10.91
C THR A 60 -18.57 -18.08 -10.90
N SER A 61 -17.54 -18.92 -11.01
CA SER A 61 -17.68 -20.38 -10.90
C SER A 61 -18.11 -20.81 -9.49
N LEU A 62 -17.62 -20.14 -8.44
CA LEU A 62 -18.03 -20.38 -7.06
C LEU A 62 -19.47 -19.94 -6.80
N MET A 63 -19.90 -18.79 -7.33
CA MET A 63 -21.28 -18.31 -7.21
C MET A 63 -22.29 -19.23 -7.92
N LYS A 64 -21.89 -19.85 -9.03
CA LYS A 64 -22.72 -20.82 -9.75
C LYS A 64 -22.85 -22.15 -9.01
N LYS A 65 -21.90 -22.50 -8.15
CA LYS A 65 -22.01 -23.68 -7.27
C LYS A 65 -23.05 -23.35 -6.20
N ARG A 66 -24.12 -24.16 -6.11
CA ARG A 66 -25.12 -24.04 -5.05
C ARG A 66 -24.43 -24.04 -3.68
N ALA A 67 -24.99 -23.30 -2.73
CA ALA A 67 -24.54 -23.26 -1.35
C ALA A 67 -24.25 -24.69 -0.85
N VAL A 68 -23.02 -24.91 -0.37
CA VAL A 68 -22.62 -26.19 0.21
C VAL A 68 -23.61 -26.49 1.35
N LYS A 69 -24.25 -27.66 1.33
CA LYS A 69 -25.11 -28.09 2.43
C LYS A 69 -24.22 -28.29 3.67
N GLY A 70 -24.32 -27.34 4.59
CA GLY A 70 -23.58 -27.34 5.85
C GLY A 70 -23.50 -25.92 6.38
N GLY A 71 -24.10 -25.68 7.54
CA GLY A 71 -23.88 -24.45 8.28
C GLY A 71 -22.41 -24.30 8.67
N ARG A 72 -22.01 -23.09 9.06
CA ARG A 72 -20.67 -22.86 9.63
C ARG A 72 -20.51 -23.79 10.84
N LYS A 73 -19.43 -24.59 10.85
CA LYS A 73 -19.08 -25.47 11.99
C LYS A 73 -18.36 -24.74 13.12
N TRP A 74 -18.01 -23.48 12.90
CA TRP A 74 -17.26 -22.65 13.81
C TRP A 74 -18.08 -21.41 14.17
N THR A 75 -17.97 -21.01 15.43
CA THR A 75 -18.53 -19.75 15.91
C THR A 75 -17.58 -18.59 15.59
N ARG A 76 -18.10 -17.36 15.60
CA ARG A 76 -17.27 -16.18 15.31
C ARG A 76 -16.21 -15.99 16.40
N GLU A 77 -16.54 -16.29 17.66
CA GLU A 77 -15.61 -16.19 18.77
C GLU A 77 -14.40 -17.13 18.61
N GLU A 78 -14.62 -18.38 18.18
CA GLU A 78 -13.55 -19.36 17.94
C GLU A 78 -12.49 -18.93 16.90
N LEU A 79 -12.85 -18.02 15.98
CA LEU A 79 -11.93 -17.55 14.94
C LEU A 79 -10.95 -16.47 15.45
N TYR A 80 -11.32 -15.72 16.50
CA TYR A 80 -10.58 -14.55 16.96
C TYR A 80 -9.81 -14.77 18.28
N ASP A 81 -10.03 -15.88 18.99
CA ASP A 81 -9.34 -16.20 20.25
C ASP A 81 -7.94 -16.84 20.06
N ARG A 82 -7.10 -16.28 19.19
CA ARG A 82 -5.66 -16.63 19.13
C ARG A 82 -4.77 -15.51 19.66
#